data_AF-A0AAF0RMQ8-F1
#
_entry.id   AF-A0AAF0RMQ8-F1
#
_cell.length_a   1.000
_cell.length_b   1.000
_cell.length_c   1.000
_cell.angle_alpha   90.00
_cell.angle_beta   90.00
_cell.angle_gamma   90.00
#
_symmetry.space_group_name_H-M   'P 1'
#
loop_
_entity.id
_entity.type
_entity.pdbx_description
1 polymer ?
#
loop_
_entity_poly.entity_id
_entity_poly.type
_entity_poly.pdbx_seq_one_letter_code
_entity_poly.pdbx_strand_id
1 'polypeptide(L)'
;MADALAPLTAFVGSHPLVAAGVALALVVVAVARKGRGDGKPQTDQRRMFSGAQKQEAKRRAGGRCEHSSAGFRCKQPGQHADHIYPWSKGGATEMSNCQSLCATHNLQKSNHVPSPFYIHRLQRRRARYFPTGVSPRVEWRLGRAR
;
A
#
# COMPACT_ATOMS: atom_id res chain seq x y z
N MET A 1 -21.44 9.87 -50.92
CA MET A 1 -20.72 9.82 -49.63
C MET A 1 -21.65 9.42 -48.47
N ALA A 2 -22.58 8.50 -48.73
CA ALA A 2 -23.18 7.60 -47.74
C ALA A 2 -22.67 6.23 -48.21
N ASP A 3 -22.11 5.32 -47.41
CA ASP A 3 -22.70 4.84 -46.19
C ASP A 3 -21.65 3.97 -45.43
N ALA A 4 -20.53 4.57 -45.03
CA ALA A 4 -19.44 3.83 -44.39
C ALA A 4 -19.84 3.18 -43.04
N LEU A 5 -20.99 3.59 -42.49
CA LEU A 5 -21.52 3.11 -41.21
C LEU A 5 -22.61 2.03 -41.38
N ALA A 6 -23.22 1.89 -42.55
CA ALA A 6 -24.25 0.88 -42.83
C ALA A 6 -23.88 -0.55 -42.40
N PRO A 7 -22.68 -1.09 -42.71
CA PRO A 7 -22.31 -2.44 -42.29
C PRO A 7 -22.14 -2.54 -40.77
N LEU A 8 -21.69 -1.48 -40.11
CA LEU A 8 -21.53 -1.43 -38.66
C LEU A 8 -22.90 -1.38 -37.95
N THR A 9 -23.83 -0.55 -38.43
CA THR A 9 -25.19 -0.48 -37.88
C THR A 9 -25.95 -1.80 -38.06
N ALA A 10 -25.77 -2.47 -39.20
CA ALA A 10 -26.35 -3.79 -39.46
C ALA A 10 -25.76 -4.87 -38.54
N PHE A 11 -24.45 -4.84 -38.29
CA PHE A 11 -23.79 -5.77 -37.36
C PHE A 11 -24.25 -5.56 -35.91
N VAL A 12 -24.33 -4.30 -35.45
CA VAL A 12 -24.81 -3.97 -34.11
C VAL A 12 -26.26 -4.41 -33.90
N GLY A 13 -27.12 -4.21 -34.90
CA GLY A 13 -28.52 -4.64 -34.84
C GLY A 13 -28.70 -6.16 -34.84
N SER A 14 -27.90 -6.90 -35.61
CA SER A 14 -27.97 -8.36 -35.70
C SER A 14 -27.33 -9.08 -34.52
N HIS A 15 -26.37 -8.45 -33.83
CA HIS A 15 -25.62 -9.05 -32.74
C HIS A 15 -25.47 -8.09 -31.53
N PRO A 16 -26.58 -7.70 -30.89
CA PRO A 16 -26.57 -6.65 -29.86
C PRO A 16 -25.73 -7.03 -28.64
N LEU A 17 -25.71 -8.32 -28.25
CA LEU A 17 -24.90 -8.80 -27.13
C LEU A 17 -23.40 -8.79 -27.44
N VAL A 18 -23.01 -9.11 -28.68
CA VAL A 18 -21.61 -9.07 -29.11
C VAL A 18 -21.13 -7.62 -29.17
N ALA A 19 -21.93 -6.72 -29.74
CA ALA A 19 -21.63 -5.29 -29.77
C ALA A 19 -21.50 -4.69 -28.36
N ALA A 20 -22.42 -5.03 -27.45
CA ALA A 20 -22.35 -4.60 -26.06
C ALA A 20 -21.12 -5.17 -25.33
N GLY A 21 -20.77 -6.44 -25.57
CA GLY A 21 -19.58 -7.06 -25.01
C GLY A 21 -18.28 -6.41 -25.48
N VAL A 22 -18.18 -6.08 -26.78
CA VAL A 22 -17.02 -5.36 -27.35
C VAL A 22 -16.93 -3.94 -26.78
N ALA A 23 -18.05 -3.22 -26.71
CA ALA A 23 -18.09 -1.88 -26.13
C ALA A 23 -17.65 -1.90 -24.64
N LEU A 24 -18.17 -2.86 -23.86
CA LEU A 24 -17.77 -3.05 -22.47
C LEU A 24 -16.28 -3.37 -22.34
N ALA A 25 -15.75 -4.26 -23.19
CA ALA A 25 -14.32 -4.60 -23.20
C ALA A 25 -13.44 -3.38 -23.50
N LEU A 26 -13.83 -2.55 -24.47
CA LEU A 26 -13.13 -1.31 -24.81
C LEU A 26 -13.15 -0.31 -23.66
N VAL A 27 -14.30 -0.16 -22.97
CA VAL A 27 -14.41 0.70 -21.77
C VAL A 27 -13.52 0.18 -20.64
N VAL A 28 -13.54 -1.12 -20.36
CA VAL A 28 -12.68 -1.75 -19.33
C VAL A 28 -11.20 -1.52 -19.65
N VAL A 29 -10.79 -1.71 -20.92
CA VAL A 29 -9.40 -1.46 -21.35
C VAL A 29 -9.03 0.02 -21.22
N ALA A 30 -9.92 0.94 -21.62
CA ALA A 30 -9.67 2.37 -21.50
C ALA A 30 -9.55 2.82 -20.04
N VAL A 31 -10.43 2.34 -19.16
CA VAL A 31 -10.38 2.61 -17.71
C VAL A 31 -9.11 2.01 -17.09
N ALA A 32 -8.73 0.78 -17.47
CA ALA A 32 -7.51 0.13 -17.00
C ALA A 32 -6.23 0.87 -17.44
N ARG A 33 -6.23 1.47 -18.64
CA ARG A 33 -5.11 2.29 -19.14
C ARG A 33 -4.99 3.64 -18.43
N LYS A 34 -6.11 4.30 -18.10
CA LYS A 34 -6.12 5.61 -17.41
C LYS A 34 -5.52 5.55 -15.99
N GLY A 35 -5.50 4.38 -15.35
CA GLY A 35 -4.97 4.20 -13.99
C GLY A 35 -3.44 4.01 -13.88
N ARG A 36 -2.72 3.83 -14.99
CA ARG A 36 -1.25 3.67 -14.99
C ARG A 36 -0.58 5.03 -15.22
N GLY A 37 -0.47 5.83 -14.16
CA GLY A 37 0.42 6.98 -14.19
C GLY A 37 1.87 6.50 -14.18
N ASP A 38 2.64 6.77 -15.23
CA ASP A 38 4.06 6.43 -15.37
C ASP A 38 5.00 7.31 -14.49
N GLY A 39 4.42 8.13 -13.61
CA GLY A 39 5.16 8.99 -12.71
C GLY A 39 5.81 8.20 -11.56
N LYS A 40 7.08 8.47 -11.28
CA LYS A 40 7.71 8.03 -10.03
C LYS A 40 6.85 8.53 -8.86
N PRO A 41 6.55 7.68 -7.85
CA PRO A 41 5.75 8.11 -6.73
C PRO A 41 6.45 9.26 -6.00
N GLN A 42 5.69 10.28 -5.58
CA GLN A 42 6.21 11.36 -4.74
C GLN A 42 6.74 10.76 -3.43
N THR A 43 7.96 11.09 -3.06
CA THR A 43 8.62 10.59 -1.84
C THR A 43 9.06 11.75 -0.95
N ASP A 44 9.13 11.50 0.36
CA ASP A 44 9.66 12.49 1.29
C ASP A 44 11.11 12.82 0.95
N GLN A 45 11.50 14.09 1.08
CA GLN A 45 12.92 14.47 0.95
C GLN A 45 13.82 13.66 1.91
N ARG A 46 13.34 13.44 3.13
CA ARG A 46 14.03 12.64 4.14
C ARG A 46 13.46 11.24 4.20
N ARG A 47 14.25 10.26 3.73
CA ARG A 47 13.95 8.84 3.89
C ARG A 47 14.09 8.36 5.34
N MET A 48 15.15 8.76 6.04
CA MET A 48 15.50 8.18 7.35
C MET A 48 14.67 8.77 8.48
N PHE A 49 14.09 7.92 9.33
CA PHE A 49 13.51 8.34 10.61
C PHE A 49 14.57 8.97 11.53
N SER A 50 14.19 9.97 12.32
CA SER A 50 15.08 10.61 13.30
C SER A 50 15.32 9.69 14.50
N GLY A 51 16.32 9.98 15.33
CA GLY A 51 16.57 9.22 16.56
C GLY A 51 15.34 9.13 17.47
N ALA A 52 14.66 10.26 17.67
CA ALA A 52 13.42 10.33 18.45
C ALA A 52 12.29 9.49 17.82
N GLN A 53 12.11 9.54 16.49
CA GLN A 53 11.12 8.71 15.79
C GLN A 53 11.42 7.21 15.95
N LYS A 54 12.70 6.81 15.86
CA LYS A 54 13.14 5.43 16.04
C LYS A 54 12.85 4.92 17.46
N GLN A 55 13.18 5.72 18.48
CA GLN A 55 12.92 5.39 19.88
C GLN A 55 11.42 5.31 20.16
N GLU A 56 10.64 6.27 19.66
CA GLU A 56 9.19 6.28 19.81
C GLU A 56 8.53 5.07 19.14
N ALA A 57 8.96 4.68 17.94
CA ALA A 57 8.44 3.49 17.26
C ALA A 57 8.72 2.22 18.07
N LYS A 58 9.95 2.10 18.61
CA LYS A 58 10.32 1.00 19.50
C LYS A 58 9.50 1.00 20.79
N ARG A 59 9.26 2.16 21.39
CA ARG A 59 8.44 2.33 22.60
C ARG A 59 6.98 1.92 22.36
N ARG A 60 6.35 2.42 21.29
CA ARG A 60 4.99 2.02 20.89
C ARG A 60 4.86 0.51 20.67
N ALA A 61 5.92 -0.11 20.16
CA ALA A 61 5.99 -1.54 19.94
C ALA A 61 6.32 -2.35 21.21
N GLY A 62 6.50 -1.74 22.38
CA GLY A 62 6.89 -2.44 23.61
C GLY A 62 8.28 -3.07 23.50
N GLY A 63 9.21 -2.42 22.78
CA GLY A 63 10.58 -2.89 22.60
C GLY A 63 10.75 -4.08 21.65
N ARG A 64 9.66 -4.58 21.05
CA ARG A 64 9.64 -5.85 20.29
C ARG A 64 9.39 -5.63 18.80
N CYS A 65 9.90 -6.54 17.98
CA CYS A 65 9.62 -6.60 16.55
C CYS A 65 8.10 -6.72 16.28
N GLU A 66 7.58 -5.94 15.33
CA GLU A 66 6.16 -5.92 14.95
C GLU A 66 5.79 -6.92 13.85
N HIS A 67 6.80 -7.55 13.23
CA HIS A 67 6.59 -8.62 12.26
C HIS A 67 5.83 -9.79 12.89
N SER A 68 4.97 -10.42 12.09
CA SER A 68 4.24 -11.62 12.48
C SER A 68 4.20 -12.62 11.34
N SER A 69 4.44 -13.88 11.67
CA SER A 69 4.24 -15.02 10.77
C SER A 69 3.28 -16.01 11.44
N ALA A 70 2.42 -16.65 10.63
CA ALA A 70 1.39 -17.59 11.11
C ALA A 70 0.52 -17.07 12.29
N GLY A 71 0.39 -15.75 12.42
CA GLY A 71 -0.36 -15.10 13.51
C GLY A 71 0.40 -14.85 14.81
N PHE A 72 1.62 -15.34 14.93
CA PHE A 72 2.48 -15.08 16.08
C PHE A 72 3.37 -13.88 15.82
N ARG A 73 3.41 -12.95 16.77
CA ARG A 73 4.32 -11.80 16.73
C ARG A 73 5.72 -12.27 17.09
N CYS A 74 6.71 -11.79 16.35
CA CYS A 74 8.11 -12.04 16.63
C CYS A 74 8.46 -11.68 18.10
N LYS A 75 9.28 -12.52 18.75
CA LYS A 75 9.72 -12.31 20.13
C LYS A 75 11.01 -11.47 20.23
N GLN A 76 11.73 -11.32 19.12
CA GLN A 76 13.00 -10.59 19.06
C GLN A 76 12.81 -9.09 19.33
N PRO A 77 13.83 -8.42 19.89
CA PRO A 77 13.79 -6.99 20.13
C PRO A 77 13.70 -6.20 18.82
N GLY A 78 13.01 -5.07 18.87
CA GLY A 78 13.02 -4.07 17.81
C GLY A 78 14.37 -3.35 17.79
N GLN A 79 15.06 -3.44 16.64
CA GLN A 79 16.40 -2.87 16.40
C GLN A 79 16.36 -1.76 15.35
N HIS A 80 15.45 -1.85 14.39
CA HIS A 80 15.30 -0.92 13.28
C HIS A 80 13.90 -0.31 13.27
N ALA A 81 13.81 0.93 12.77
CA ALA A 81 12.56 1.57 12.41
C ALA A 81 12.45 1.54 10.88
N ASP A 82 11.38 0.96 10.38
CA ASP A 82 11.17 0.73 8.95
C ASP A 82 9.80 1.24 8.51
N HIS A 83 9.66 1.58 7.23
CA HIS A 83 8.40 2.04 6.68
C HIS A 83 7.49 0.85 6.38
N ILE A 84 6.29 0.81 6.95
CA ILE A 84 5.29 -0.21 6.67
C ILE A 84 4.99 -0.23 5.16
N TYR A 85 4.67 0.94 4.60
CA TYR A 85 4.65 1.17 3.17
C TYR A 85 5.99 1.78 2.72
N PRO A 86 6.76 1.10 1.86
CA PRO A 86 8.13 1.51 1.51
C PRO A 86 8.23 2.94 0.99
N TRP A 87 9.24 3.68 1.47
CA TRP A 87 9.53 5.03 0.98
C TRP A 87 9.71 5.08 -0.55
N SER A 88 10.39 4.09 -1.14
CA SER A 88 10.62 4.01 -2.59
C SER A 88 9.34 3.83 -3.43
N LYS A 89 8.21 3.59 -2.78
CA LYS A 89 6.89 3.47 -3.42
C LYS A 89 5.96 4.64 -3.07
N GLY A 90 6.47 5.68 -2.39
CA GLY A 90 5.70 6.86 -1.97
C GLY A 90 5.21 6.80 -0.52
N GLY A 91 5.80 5.94 0.31
CA GLY A 91 5.51 5.92 1.74
C GLY A 91 6.11 7.12 2.47
N ALA A 92 5.27 7.89 3.17
CA ALA A 92 5.72 9.02 3.99
C ALA A 92 6.55 8.56 5.21
N THR A 93 7.54 9.36 5.61
CA THR A 93 8.39 9.20 6.80
C THR A 93 7.68 9.78 8.03
N GLU A 94 6.50 9.22 8.32
CA GLU A 94 5.65 9.58 9.44
C GLU A 94 5.54 8.43 10.46
N MET A 95 5.19 8.76 11.70
CA MET A 95 5.04 7.76 12.77
C MET A 95 3.92 6.75 12.51
N SER A 96 2.88 7.11 11.75
CA SER A 96 1.80 6.22 11.32
C SER A 96 2.27 5.16 10.30
N ASN A 97 3.32 5.46 9.54
CA ASN A 97 3.94 4.54 8.59
C ASN A 97 5.21 3.88 9.16
N CYS A 98 5.60 4.19 10.40
CA CYS A 98 6.77 3.61 11.05
C CYS A 98 6.41 2.29 11.77
N GLN A 99 7.28 1.29 11.65
CA GLN A 99 7.21 0.05 12.42
C GLN A 99 8.58 -0.34 12.99
N SER A 100 8.60 -0.96 14.16
CA SER A 100 9.81 -1.50 14.79
C SER A 100 10.06 -2.95 14.36
N LEU A 101 11.26 -3.24 13.84
CA LEU A 101 11.65 -4.57 13.34
C LEU A 101 12.98 -5.03 13.93
N CYS A 102 13.16 -6.35 14.10
CA CYS A 102 14.49 -6.93 14.32
C CYS A 102 15.29 -6.94 13.00
N ALA A 103 16.62 -7.10 13.07
CA ALA A 103 17.49 -7.12 11.88
C ALA A 103 17.01 -8.10 10.81
N THR A 104 16.69 -9.35 11.18
CA THR A 104 16.24 -10.39 10.24
C THR A 104 14.98 -9.98 9.47
N HIS A 105 13.93 -9.54 10.16
CA HIS A 105 12.67 -9.18 9.50
C HIS A 105 12.76 -7.85 8.76
N ASN A 106 13.64 -6.93 9.18
CA ASN A 106 13.93 -5.71 8.44
C ASN A 106 14.55 -6.02 7.08
N LEU A 107 15.55 -6.90 7.05
CA LEU A 107 16.19 -7.37 5.82
C LEU A 107 15.21 -8.11 4.92
N GLN A 108 14.44 -9.06 5.49
CA GLN A 108 13.44 -9.82 4.74
C GLN A 108 12.34 -8.95 4.14
N LYS A 109 11.88 -7.92 4.87
CA LYS A 109 10.81 -7.04 4.37
C LYS A 109 11.27 -6.23 3.16
N SER A 110 12.51 -5.71 3.17
CA SER A 110 13.04 -4.91 2.07
C SER A 110 12.03 -3.82 1.61
N ASN A 111 11.81 -3.68 0.30
CA ASN A 111 10.84 -2.77 -0.32
C ASN A 111 9.48 -3.44 -0.64
N HIS A 112 9.15 -4.55 0.01
CA HIS A 112 7.86 -5.20 -0.19
C HIS A 112 6.73 -4.40 0.48
N VAL A 113 5.63 -4.24 -0.25
CA VAL A 113 4.38 -3.66 0.29
C VAL A 113 3.64 -4.80 0.97
N PRO A 114 3.36 -4.72 2.28
CA PRO A 114 2.58 -5.74 2.95
C PRO A 114 1.15 -5.81 2.39
N SER A 115 0.57 -7.01 2.36
CA SER A 115 -0.80 -7.20 1.90
C SER A 115 -1.81 -6.46 2.80
N PRO A 116 -2.99 -6.08 2.29
CA PRO A 116 -4.04 -5.47 3.10
C PRO A 116 -4.41 -6.29 4.34
N PHE A 117 -4.42 -7.62 4.21
CA PHE A 117 -4.66 -8.54 5.33
C PHE A 117 -3.56 -8.45 6.39
N TYR A 118 -2.30 -8.36 5.99
CA TYR A 118 -1.19 -8.14 6.94
C TYR A 118 -1.36 -6.82 7.68
N ILE A 119 -1.69 -5.73 6.97
CA ILE A 119 -1.91 -4.40 7.56
C ILE A 119 -3.07 -4.43 8.55
N HIS A 120 -4.20 -5.04 8.19
CA HIS A 120 -5.35 -5.19 9.08
C HIS A 120 -4.98 -5.94 10.35
N ARG A 121 -4.26 -7.08 10.23
CA ARG A 121 -3.78 -7.83 11.39
C ARG A 121 -2.79 -7.02 12.22
N LEU A 122 -1.89 -6.27 11.60
CA LEU A 122 -0.95 -5.40 12.30
C LEU A 122 -1.70 -4.35 13.12
N GLN A 123 -2.65 -3.63 12.53
CA GLN A 123 -3.48 -2.62 13.21
C GLN A 123 -4.26 -3.22 14.39
N ARG A 124 -4.91 -4.38 14.20
CA ARG A 124 -5.60 -5.10 15.28
C ARG A 124 -4.65 -5.53 16.39
N ARG A 125 -3.44 -5.96 16.06
CA ARG A 125 -2.42 -6.30 17.07
C ARG A 125 -1.96 -5.05 17.83
N ARG A 126 -1.66 -3.96 17.12
CA ARG A 126 -1.23 -2.68 17.71
C ARG A 126 -2.24 -2.16 18.71
N ALA A 127 -3.53 -2.28 18.43
CA ALA A 127 -4.60 -1.90 19.36
C ALA A 127 -4.51 -2.58 20.75
N ARG A 128 -3.75 -3.68 20.89
CA ARG A 128 -3.55 -4.39 22.17
C ARG A 128 -2.30 -3.99 22.95
N TYR A 129 -1.31 -3.37 22.31
CA TYR A 129 -0.02 -3.06 22.96
C TYR A 129 0.49 -1.64 22.72
N PHE A 130 -0.17 -0.86 21.87
CA PHE A 130 0.16 0.55 21.74
C PHE A 130 -0.23 1.32 23.02
N PRO A 131 0.54 2.35 23.41
CA PRO A 131 0.19 3.21 24.51
C PRO A 131 -1.19 3.87 24.33
N THR A 132 -1.91 4.08 25.43
CA THR A 132 -3.19 4.80 25.44
C THR A 132 -3.06 6.17 24.75
N GLY A 133 -4.05 6.53 23.93
CA GLY A 133 -4.07 7.79 23.18
C GLY A 133 -3.26 7.78 21.87
N VAL A 134 -2.49 6.72 21.58
CA VAL A 134 -1.77 6.58 20.30
C VAL A 134 -2.56 5.75 19.31
N SER A 135 -2.85 6.31 18.14
CA SER A 135 -3.55 5.58 17.08
C SER A 135 -2.75 4.35 16.61
N PRO A 136 -3.36 3.14 16.58
CA PRO A 136 -2.73 1.94 16.04
C PRO A 136 -2.82 1.88 14.50
N ARG A 137 -3.55 2.82 13.88
CA ARG A 137 -3.82 2.79 12.45
C ARG A 137 -2.55 3.11 11.68
N VAL A 138 -2.31 2.25 10.71
CA VAL A 138 -1.35 2.51 9.64
C VAL A 138 -1.97 3.53 8.70
N GLU A 139 -1.38 4.71 8.65
CA GLU A 139 -1.73 5.74 7.67
C GLU A 139 -0.53 5.99 6.77
N TRP A 140 -0.63 5.48 5.55
CA TRP A 140 0.16 5.92 4.41
C TRP A 140 -0.88 6.21 3.32
N ARG A 141 -0.98 7.46 2.87
CA ARG A 141 -1.78 7.83 1.70
C ARG A 141 -0.82 8.30 0.62
N LEU A 142 -1.07 7.89 -0.63
CA LEU A 142 -0.37 8.47 -1.77
C LEU A 142 -0.52 10.00 -1.72
N GLY A 143 0.59 10.73 -1.90
CA GLY A 143 0.62 12.19 -1.81
C GLY A 143 0.72 12.79 -0.40
N ARG A 144 0.81 11.98 0.67
CA ARG A 144 1.24 12.50 1.99
C ARG A 144 2.74 12.74 2.07
N ALA A 145 3.49 12.17 1.14
CA ALA A 145 4.91 12.39 1.09
C ALA A 145 5.20 13.86 0.73
N ARG A 146 6.09 14.53 1.45
CA ARG A 146 6.38 15.98 1.34
C ARG A 146 7.80 16.27 0.89
#